data_AF-A0A7S9D448-F1
#
_entry.id   AF-A0A7S9D448-F1
#
_cell.length_a   1.000
_cell.length_b   1.000
_cell.length_c   1.000
_cell.angle_alpha   90.00
_cell.angle_beta   90.00
_cell.angle_gamma   90.00
#
_symmetry.space_group_name_H-M   'P 1'
#
loop_
_entity.id
_entity.type
_entity.pdbx_description
1 polymer ?
#
loop_
_entity_poly.entity_id
_entity_poly.type
_entity_poly.pdbx_seq_one_letter_code
_entity_poly.pdbx_strand_id
1 'polypeptide(L)'
;MKVKREIASIPVRSAGETWAAIVALISGADTPDAATLKAAASIMESLIADEHPATVPIVVKGNGDRLVIYCRYNEDAIELGSSIDKLTWNPTGGSGWKITAPIEAGDVTWMNDALKSRAPRLSVHDVASPPADEEEATKAAAADLAIDWGVLGKS
;
A
#
# COMPACT_ATOMS: atom_id res chain seq x y z
N MET A 1 -10.25 2.57 9.15
CA MET A 1 -9.46 3.82 9.32
C MET A 1 -8.14 3.67 8.56
N LYS A 2 -7.47 4.77 8.19
CA LYS A 2 -6.23 4.76 7.38
C LYS A 2 -5.05 5.12 8.27
N VAL A 3 -4.03 4.25 8.29
CA VAL A 3 -2.77 4.48 9.01
C VAL A 3 -1.64 4.67 8.02
N LYS A 4 -0.84 5.72 8.22
CA LYS A 4 0.31 6.05 7.39
C LYS A 4 1.62 5.60 8.06
N ARG A 5 2.53 5.10 7.25
CA ARG A 5 3.94 4.87 7.61
C ARG A 5 4.83 5.46 6.53
N GLU A 6 5.97 5.98 6.98
CA GLU A 6 7.04 6.44 6.11
C GLU A 6 8.26 5.59 6.42
N ILE A 7 8.97 5.14 5.38
CA ILE A 7 10.15 4.29 5.52
C ILE A 7 11.27 4.94 4.73
N ALA A 8 12.41 5.18 5.38
CA ALA A 8 13.61 5.63 4.70
C ALA A 8 14.13 4.51 3.79
N SER A 9 14.15 4.80 2.48
CA SER A 9 14.68 3.94 1.43
C SER A 9 16.07 4.44 1.04
N ILE A 10 16.35 4.64 -0.24
CA ILE A 10 17.69 4.97 -0.76
C ILE A 10 18.07 6.41 -0.37
N PRO A 11 19.28 6.68 0.16
CA PRO A 11 20.42 5.78 0.33
C PRO A 11 20.53 5.10 1.71
N VAL A 12 19.62 5.37 2.66
CA VAL A 12 19.64 4.77 4.02
C VAL A 12 19.49 3.25 3.98
N ARG A 13 18.74 2.75 2.99
CA ARG A 13 18.55 1.34 2.66
C ARG A 13 18.62 1.15 1.15
N SER A 14 19.11 0.01 0.70
CA SER A 14 18.84 -0.46 -0.66
C SER A 14 17.34 -0.75 -0.86
N ALA A 15 16.90 -0.88 -2.11
CA ALA A 15 15.53 -1.27 -2.41
C ALA A 15 15.15 -2.63 -1.78
N GLY A 16 16.07 -3.61 -1.80
CA GLY A 16 15.90 -4.90 -1.15
C GLY A 16 15.75 -4.80 0.36
N GLU A 17 16.60 -4.02 1.03
CA GLU A 17 16.47 -3.78 2.47
C GLU A 17 15.19 -3.01 2.83
N THR A 18 14.74 -2.10 1.94
CA THR A 18 13.48 -1.38 2.09
C THR A 18 12.30 -2.36 2.02
N TRP A 19 12.26 -3.24 1.02
CA TRP A 19 11.22 -4.25 0.91
C TRP A 19 11.24 -5.22 2.10
N ALA A 20 12.42 -5.68 2.54
CA ALA A 20 12.55 -6.52 3.71
C ALA A 20 12.01 -5.83 4.98
N ALA A 21 12.28 -4.53 5.15
CA ALA A 21 11.75 -3.75 6.27
C ALA A 21 10.21 -3.60 6.20
N ILE A 22 9.65 -3.40 5.01
CA ILE A 22 8.20 -3.40 4.78
C ILE A 22 7.60 -4.75 5.18
N VAL A 23 8.18 -5.85 4.69
CA VAL A 23 7.71 -7.20 5.02
C VAL A 23 7.76 -7.44 6.53
N ALA A 24 8.84 -7.05 7.21
CA ALA A 24 8.95 -7.16 8.67
C ALA A 24 7.92 -6.31 9.43
N LEU A 25 7.52 -5.15 8.88
CA LEU A 25 6.50 -4.28 9.48
C LEU A 25 5.08 -4.87 9.36
N ILE A 26 4.76 -5.47 8.20
CA ILE A 26 3.39 -5.87 7.87
C ILE A 26 3.10 -7.35 8.14
N SER A 27 4.11 -8.14 8.52
CA SER A 27 3.97 -9.56 8.82
C SER A 27 4.20 -9.88 10.30
N GLY A 28 3.57 -10.95 10.75
CA GLY A 28 3.62 -11.46 12.11
C GLY A 28 3.50 -12.98 12.13
N ALA A 29 3.42 -13.57 13.32
CA ALA A 29 3.37 -15.03 13.49
C ALA A 29 2.15 -15.69 12.81
N ASP A 30 1.08 -14.94 12.65
CA ASP A 30 -0.20 -15.34 12.04
C ASP A 30 -0.30 -15.02 10.54
N THR A 31 0.79 -14.55 9.90
CA THR A 31 0.82 -14.34 8.45
C THR A 31 0.86 -15.70 7.75
N PRO A 32 -0.23 -16.12 7.05
CA PRO A 32 -0.34 -17.49 6.54
C PRO A 32 0.56 -17.78 5.34
N ASP A 33 1.07 -16.72 4.68
CA ASP A 33 1.83 -16.85 3.44
C ASP A 33 2.95 -15.79 3.34
N ALA A 34 3.92 -15.88 4.25
CA ALA A 34 5.12 -15.04 4.21
C ALA A 34 6.01 -15.36 2.97
N ALA A 35 5.84 -16.53 2.35
CA ALA A 35 6.58 -16.93 1.15
C ALA A 35 6.17 -16.09 -0.07
N THR A 36 4.88 -15.78 -0.23
CA THR A 36 4.39 -14.87 -1.28
C THR A 36 5.06 -13.49 -1.23
N LEU A 37 5.26 -12.93 -0.03
CA LEU A 37 5.93 -11.62 0.12
C LEU A 37 7.39 -11.66 -0.35
N LYS A 38 8.09 -12.77 -0.08
CA LYS A 38 9.45 -13.01 -0.57
C LYS A 38 9.47 -13.26 -2.09
N ALA A 39 8.49 -13.99 -2.61
CA ALA A 39 8.39 -14.31 -4.04
C ALA A 39 8.19 -13.05 -4.90
N ALA A 40 7.53 -12.03 -4.37
CA ALA A 40 7.33 -10.74 -5.04
C ALA A 40 8.53 -9.79 -4.98
N ALA A 41 9.59 -10.13 -4.24
CA ALA A 41 10.69 -9.22 -3.92
C ALA A 41 11.26 -8.52 -5.16
N SER A 42 11.56 -9.24 -6.24
CA SER A 42 12.15 -8.63 -7.43
C SER A 42 11.28 -7.56 -8.11
N ILE A 43 9.94 -7.67 -8.02
CA ILE A 43 9.02 -6.64 -8.55
C ILE A 43 8.97 -5.44 -7.61
N MET A 44 8.83 -5.72 -6.31
CA MET A 44 8.73 -4.69 -5.28
C MET A 44 10.03 -3.89 -5.16
N GLU A 45 11.18 -4.53 -5.34
CA GLU A 45 12.48 -3.89 -5.34
C GLU A 45 12.66 -2.98 -6.56
N SER A 46 12.21 -3.42 -7.75
CA SER A 46 12.27 -2.59 -8.96
C SER A 46 11.48 -1.30 -8.76
N LEU A 47 10.20 -1.39 -8.40
CA LEU A 47 9.36 -0.20 -8.23
C LEU A 47 9.81 0.72 -7.09
N ILE A 48 10.48 0.17 -6.06
CA ILE A 48 11.08 0.98 -4.99
C ILE A 48 12.30 1.73 -5.53
N ALA A 49 13.12 1.09 -6.37
CA ALA A 49 14.28 1.72 -7.00
C ALA A 49 13.86 2.84 -7.98
N ASP A 50 12.70 2.70 -8.64
CA ASP A 50 12.13 3.72 -9.54
C ASP A 50 11.47 4.90 -8.78
N GLU A 51 11.53 4.89 -7.44
CA GLU A 51 11.05 5.95 -6.55
C GLU A 51 9.54 6.26 -6.60
N HIS A 52 8.73 5.46 -7.31
CA HIS A 52 7.28 5.66 -7.39
C HIS A 52 6.57 5.68 -6.01
N PRO A 53 6.98 4.86 -5.02
CA PRO A 53 6.42 4.90 -3.67
C PRO A 53 6.64 6.20 -2.88
N ALA A 54 7.37 7.19 -3.43
CA ALA A 54 7.53 8.52 -2.83
C ALA A 54 6.24 9.34 -2.87
N THR A 55 5.51 9.23 -3.99
CA THR A 55 4.35 10.09 -4.28
C THR A 55 3.03 9.33 -4.16
N VAL A 56 3.00 8.07 -4.60
CA VAL A 56 1.84 7.18 -4.47
C VAL A 56 2.22 6.07 -3.48
N PRO A 57 1.41 5.75 -2.46
CA PRO A 57 1.84 4.79 -1.45
C PRO A 57 1.69 3.34 -1.91
N ILE A 58 2.50 2.46 -1.34
CA ILE A 58 2.18 1.03 -1.27
C ILE A 58 1.04 0.87 -0.27
N VAL A 59 -0.06 0.25 -0.69
CA VAL A 59 -1.26 0.08 0.14
C VAL A 59 -1.40 -1.38 0.54
N VAL A 60 -1.56 -1.63 1.84
CA VAL A 60 -1.86 -2.95 2.40
C VAL A 60 -3.28 -2.92 2.94
N LYS A 61 -4.15 -3.72 2.33
CA LYS A 61 -5.53 -3.95 2.77
C LYS A 61 -5.61 -5.37 3.31
N GLY A 62 -6.00 -5.55 4.56
CA GLY A 62 -6.02 -6.87 5.17
C GLY A 62 -6.76 -6.87 6.50
N ASN A 63 -6.17 -7.47 7.51
CA ASN A 63 -6.73 -7.44 8.85
C ASN A 63 -6.50 -6.06 9.51
N GLY A 64 -7.54 -5.52 10.13
CA GLY A 64 -7.50 -4.22 10.79
C GLY A 64 -7.51 -3.03 9.83
N ASP A 65 -6.85 -1.96 10.24
CA ASP A 65 -6.83 -0.70 9.49
C ASP A 65 -6.01 -0.81 8.21
N ARG A 66 -6.42 -0.01 7.22
CA ARG A 66 -5.69 0.10 5.96
C ARG A 66 -4.37 0.80 6.22
N LEU A 67 -3.29 0.15 5.84
CA LEU A 67 -1.95 0.71 5.95
C LEU A 67 -1.52 1.29 4.60
N VAL A 68 -1.02 2.52 4.61
CA VAL A 68 -0.35 3.14 3.46
C VAL A 68 1.10 3.43 3.81
N ILE A 69 2.01 3.01 2.94
CA ILE A 69 3.44 3.08 3.15
C ILE A 69 4.04 3.94 2.05
N TYR A 70 4.68 5.03 2.44
CA TYR A 70 5.50 5.85 1.56
C TYR A 70 6.97 5.52 1.77
N CYS A 71 7.74 5.52 0.69
CA CYS A 71 9.19 5.45 0.77
C CYS A 71 9.77 6.88 0.68
N ARG A 72 10.75 7.19 1.53
CA ARG A 72 11.51 8.43 1.47
C ARG A 72 12.85 8.16 0.81
N TYR A 73 13.31 9.11 0.00
CA TYR A 73 14.51 9.00 -0.83
C TYR A 73 15.43 10.18 -0.59
N ASN A 74 16.72 10.04 -0.93
CA ASN A 74 17.72 11.10 -0.90
C ASN A 74 17.81 11.78 0.49
N GLU A 75 17.69 13.10 0.56
CA GLU A 75 17.78 13.87 1.80
C GLU A 75 16.66 13.51 2.78
N ASP A 76 15.42 13.36 2.30
CA ASP A 76 14.27 12.96 3.13
C ASP A 76 14.50 11.61 3.81
N ALA A 77 15.18 10.66 3.13
CA ALA A 77 15.51 9.37 3.71
C ALA A 77 16.49 9.53 4.88
N ILE A 78 17.52 10.37 4.69
CA ILE A 78 18.57 10.63 5.69
C ILE A 78 17.96 11.31 6.92
N GLU A 79 17.10 12.30 6.72
CA GLU A 79 16.42 13.02 7.81
C GLU A 79 15.48 12.12 8.61
N LEU A 80 14.70 11.26 7.93
CA LEU A 80 13.78 10.34 8.59
C LEU A 80 14.51 9.27 9.42
N GLY A 81 15.66 8.80 8.92
CA GLY A 81 16.47 7.78 9.58
C GLY A 81 15.89 6.37 9.50
N SER A 82 16.55 5.42 10.16
CA SER A 82 16.23 3.98 10.02
C SER A 82 15.15 3.47 10.98
N SER A 83 14.66 4.27 11.92
CA SER A 83 13.61 3.83 12.83
C SER A 83 12.26 3.70 12.10
N ILE A 84 11.52 2.64 12.38
CA ILE A 84 10.16 2.42 11.84
C ILE A 84 9.22 2.18 13.01
N ASP A 85 8.18 3.01 13.12
CA ASP A 85 7.14 2.86 14.13
C ASP A 85 6.36 1.57 13.90
N LYS A 86 6.38 0.69 14.91
CA LYS A 86 5.70 -0.60 14.86
C LYS A 86 4.18 -0.42 14.72
N LEU A 87 3.53 -1.44 14.18
CA LEU A 87 2.08 -1.56 14.15
C LEU A 87 1.61 -2.28 15.42
N THR A 88 0.41 -1.93 15.87
CA THR A 88 -0.26 -2.61 16.99
C THR A 88 -1.06 -3.84 16.54
N TRP A 89 -1.11 -4.10 15.23
CA TRP A 89 -1.79 -5.24 14.62
C TRP A 89 -0.94 -5.83 13.49
N ASN A 90 -1.30 -7.04 13.02
CA ASN A 90 -0.69 -7.66 11.83
C ASN A 90 -1.60 -7.44 10.61
N PRO A 91 -1.25 -6.56 9.64
CA PRO A 91 -2.04 -6.33 8.44
C PRO A 91 -2.22 -7.58 7.57
N THR A 92 -1.23 -8.47 7.56
CA THR A 92 -1.25 -9.70 6.75
C THR A 92 -1.69 -10.93 7.54
N GLY A 93 -2.20 -10.73 8.77
CA GLY A 93 -2.83 -11.79 9.56
C GLY A 93 -4.15 -12.21 8.90
N GLY A 94 -4.28 -13.49 8.54
CA GLY A 94 -5.50 -14.03 7.92
C GLY A 94 -5.48 -14.14 6.39
N SER A 95 -6.60 -14.58 5.80
CA SER A 95 -6.66 -15.04 4.40
C SER A 95 -7.11 -13.98 3.39
N GLY A 96 -7.55 -12.80 3.81
CA GLY A 96 -8.18 -11.78 2.94
C GLY A 96 -7.26 -10.63 2.48
N TRP A 97 -5.98 -10.62 2.88
CA TRP A 97 -5.12 -9.48 2.60
C TRP A 97 -4.69 -9.38 1.13
N LYS A 98 -4.51 -8.13 0.69
CA LYS A 98 -4.06 -7.71 -0.63
C LYS A 98 -3.10 -6.53 -0.49
N ILE A 99 -2.10 -6.46 -1.37
CA ILE A 99 -1.16 -5.34 -1.44
C ILE A 99 -1.19 -4.79 -2.85
N THR A 100 -1.26 -3.46 -2.96
CA THR A 100 -1.18 -2.74 -4.24
C THR A 100 -0.02 -1.77 -4.20
N ALA A 101 0.79 -1.73 -5.25
CA ALA A 101 1.93 -0.82 -5.35
C ALA A 101 1.91 -0.02 -6.66
N PRO A 102 2.44 1.22 -6.65
CA PRO A 102 2.49 2.05 -7.84
C PRO A 102 3.67 1.68 -8.74
N ILE A 103 3.47 1.82 -10.04
CA ILE A 103 4.50 1.70 -11.08
C ILE A 103 4.11 2.58 -12.27
N GLU A 104 5.05 2.92 -13.15
CA GLU A 104 4.73 3.53 -14.44
C GLU A 104 3.86 2.63 -15.32
N ALA A 105 3.02 3.25 -16.16
CA ALA A 105 2.05 2.56 -17.01
C ALA A 105 2.67 1.48 -17.93
N GLY A 106 3.91 1.68 -18.39
CA GLY A 106 4.61 0.74 -19.28
C GLY A 106 4.88 -0.62 -18.64
N ASP A 107 5.01 -0.65 -17.31
CA ASP A 107 5.45 -1.83 -16.57
C ASP A 107 4.31 -2.60 -15.90
N VAL A 108 3.11 -2.01 -15.80
CA VAL A 108 1.95 -2.59 -15.13
C VAL A 108 1.64 -4.00 -15.61
N THR A 109 1.65 -4.24 -16.92
CA THR A 109 1.22 -5.52 -17.51
C THR A 109 2.18 -6.65 -17.16
N TRP A 110 3.48 -6.49 -17.46
CA TRP A 110 4.45 -7.57 -17.26
C TRP A 110 4.68 -7.84 -15.77
N MET A 111 4.70 -6.80 -14.93
CA MET A 111 4.87 -6.96 -13.49
C MET A 111 3.67 -7.70 -12.88
N ASN A 112 2.44 -7.36 -13.26
CA ASN A 112 1.26 -8.10 -12.81
C ASN A 112 1.26 -9.55 -13.32
N ASP A 113 1.67 -9.81 -14.57
CA ASP A 113 1.78 -11.17 -15.09
C ASP A 113 2.82 -12.00 -14.33
N ALA A 114 3.95 -11.39 -13.97
CA ALA A 114 4.95 -12.01 -13.12
C ALA A 114 4.44 -12.24 -11.68
N LEU A 115 3.58 -11.38 -11.14
CA LEU A 115 3.00 -11.54 -9.80
C LEU A 115 1.89 -12.60 -9.77
N LYS A 116 1.06 -12.74 -10.82
CA LYS A 116 -0.02 -13.73 -10.87
C LYS A 116 0.47 -15.17 -10.60
N SER A 117 1.67 -15.52 -11.06
CA SER A 117 2.21 -16.88 -10.92
C SER A 117 2.81 -17.17 -9.54
N ARG A 118 3.39 -16.16 -8.87
CA ARG A 118 4.20 -16.36 -7.65
C ARG A 118 3.71 -15.62 -6.41
N ALA A 119 2.90 -14.59 -6.59
CA ALA A 119 2.43 -13.71 -5.53
C ALA A 119 1.07 -13.07 -5.87
N PRO A 120 -0.01 -13.87 -6.03
CA PRO A 120 -1.29 -13.42 -6.57
C PRO A 120 -2.06 -12.43 -5.68
N ARG A 121 -1.61 -12.24 -4.43
CA ARG A 121 -2.15 -11.24 -3.49
C ARG A 121 -1.56 -9.85 -3.69
N LEU A 122 -0.49 -9.75 -4.46
CA LEU A 122 0.19 -8.52 -4.80
C LEU A 122 -0.22 -8.13 -6.22
N SER A 123 -0.44 -6.84 -6.42
CA SER A 123 -0.72 -6.27 -7.72
C SER A 123 -0.07 -4.90 -7.83
N VAL A 124 0.24 -4.50 -9.06
CA VAL A 124 0.75 -3.16 -9.35
C VAL A 124 -0.28 -2.39 -10.16
N HIS A 125 -0.25 -1.06 -10.03
CA HIS A 125 -1.13 -0.15 -10.74
C HIS A 125 -0.36 1.08 -11.21
N ASP A 126 -0.91 1.75 -12.21
CA ASP A 126 -0.32 2.99 -12.74
C ASP A 126 -0.33 4.09 -11.67
N VAL A 127 0.82 4.74 -11.48
CA VAL A 127 0.99 5.95 -10.65
C VAL A 127 -0.06 7.02 -10.98
N ALA A 128 -0.39 7.20 -12.26
CA ALA A 128 -1.36 8.20 -12.71
C ALA A 128 -2.82 7.81 -12.47
N SER A 129 -3.09 6.52 -12.23
CA SER A 129 -4.44 5.98 -12.05
C SER A 129 -4.50 5.04 -10.84
N PRO A 130 -4.34 5.57 -9.60
CA PRO A 130 -4.42 4.75 -8.40
C PRO A 130 -5.82 4.10 -8.24
N PRO A 131 -5.89 2.88 -7.70
CA PRO A 131 -7.16 2.19 -7.51
C PRO A 131 -8.06 2.98 -6.57
N ALA A 132 -9.34 3.09 -6.94
CA ALA A 132 -10.31 3.82 -6.14
C ALA A 132 -10.37 3.30 -4.70
N ASP A 133 -10.35 4.23 -3.75
CA ASP A 133 -10.57 3.91 -2.35
C ASP A 133 -12.07 3.63 -2.16
N GLU A 134 -12.45 2.36 -2.01
CA GLU A 134 -13.86 1.95 -1.83
C GLU A 134 -14.58 2.67 -0.67
N GLU A 135 -13.84 3.09 0.37
CA GLU A 135 -14.36 3.93 1.48
C GLU A 135 -14.63 5.39 1.03
N GLU A 136 -13.86 5.90 0.08
CA GLU A 136 -14.02 7.25 -0.48
C GLU A 136 -15.15 7.26 -1.52
N ALA A 137 -15.31 6.16 -2.28
CA ALA A 137 -16.44 5.95 -3.18
C ALA A 137 -17.79 5.87 -2.42
N THR A 138 -17.81 5.24 -1.22
CA THR A 138 -19.03 5.23 -0.39
C THR A 138 -19.33 6.58 0.24
N LYS A 139 -18.32 7.37 0.62
CA LYS A 139 -18.54 8.77 1.06
C LYS A 139 -19.01 9.68 -0.07
N ALA A 140 -18.45 9.54 -1.27
CA ALA A 140 -18.90 10.28 -2.45
C ALA A 140 -20.35 9.91 -2.83
N ALA A 141 -20.69 8.62 -2.81
CA ALA A 141 -22.07 8.15 -3.04
C ALA A 141 -23.05 8.60 -1.93
N ALA A 142 -22.60 8.71 -0.67
CA ALA A 142 -23.42 9.23 0.42
C ALA A 142 -23.59 10.76 0.37
N ALA A 143 -22.64 11.50 -0.20
CA ALA A 143 -22.75 12.95 -0.41
C ALA A 143 -23.72 13.30 -1.57
N ASP A 144 -23.93 12.38 -2.51
CA ASP A 144 -24.87 12.53 -3.63
C ASP A 144 -26.32 12.19 -3.23
N LEU A 145 -26.52 11.61 -2.03
CA LEU A 145 -27.85 11.39 -1.46
C LEU A 145 -28.32 12.68 -0.76
N ALA A 146 -28.77 13.65 -1.55
CA ALA A 146 -29.45 14.83 -1.01
C ALA A 146 -30.72 14.39 -0.24
N ILE A 147 -30.67 14.46 1.08
CA ILE A 147 -31.85 14.23 1.93
C ILE A 147 -32.76 15.45 1.76
N ASP A 148 -33.83 15.28 0.99
CA ASP A 148 -34.93 16.25 0.90
C ASP A 148 -35.75 16.19 2.21
N TRP A 149 -35.53 17.17 3.08
CA TRP A 149 -36.32 17.39 4.30
C TRP A 149 -37.66 18.12 4.02
N GLY A 150 -38.14 18.09 2.78
CA GLY A 150 -39.41 18.67 2.37
C GLY A 150 -40.63 17.95 2.96
N VAL A 151 -41.00 18.29 4.19
CA VAL A 151 -42.38 18.55 4.68
C VAL A 151 -42.30 18.72 6.19
N LEU A 152 -42.18 19.97 6.65
CA LEU A 152 -42.72 20.47 7.92
C LEU A 152 -42.72 21.99 7.84
N GLY A 153 -43.68 22.52 7.11
CA GLY A 153 -43.84 23.97 7.01
C GLY A 153 -44.82 24.37 5.93
N LYS A 154 -46.12 24.29 6.25
CA LYS A 154 -47.09 25.34 5.88
C LYS A 154 -48.44 25.10 6.58
N SER A 155 -48.83 26.17 7.29
CA SER A 155 -50.15 26.58 7.74
C SER A 155 -50.74 25.88 8.96
#